data_AF-A0A2Z6DTI9-F1
#
_entry.id   AF-A0A2Z6DTI9-F1
#
_cell.length_a   1.000
_cell.length_b   1.000
_cell.length_c   1.000
_cell.angle_alpha   90.00
_cell.angle_beta   90.00
_cell.angle_gamma   90.00
#
_symmetry.space_group_name_H-M   'P 1'
#
loop_
_entity.id
_entity.type
_entity.pdbx_description
1 polymer ?
#
loop_
_entity_poly.entity_id
_entity_poly.type
_entity_poly.pdbx_seq_one_letter_code
_entity_poly.pdbx_strand_id
1 'polypeptide(L)'
;MLSFILHTLSLCIFVAFVTGQQERCEEITIPMCKGIGYNYTSMPNKFHHDTQEEAGLEVHQFWPLVEIHCSDDLLFFLCSLYAPICIEDYHGQLPACYSVCERAKAGCAPIMHKYGFVWPERMNCDDFPRYGDQEHLCMDAKEGAGPENGEINTKQETKPVRKPPSYRGRNSKARDRHDSIVPGGSTGRQPGLVTPGPDTECTCECRFPMVPLVDPAERRVYNDVSTGGVPYCARPCRGTFFSKDEQTFASFWIGLMAIICCVSASLTVLTFIIDPSRFRYPERPIIFLSGCYLMVSVGYLVRLGLGHEAVACDGQIIRYHTTGRPPACTIVFFLVYFFGMASSLWWVILTLTWLLAAGLKWGNEAIAGYSQYFHLAAWLVPTGKSIAVLAMGAVDGDPVAGVCSVGNQNVDHLRWFVIFPLCAYLVLGTSFLLAGFVSLFRIRKVIRQQARAKADKLEKLMIRIGVFSVLYTVPATIVIGCHIYEQYYRERWDRRHNCPCETDTTRPDYSVFMLKYFMCLVVGITSGCWITSTKTIESWRNRLCSRRGHRSGPGSVSQRTGTPGGTDALYGPRTFKPLSPASHVGHVPSSCKQVPLSHV
;
A
#
# COMPACT_ATOMS: atom_id res chain seq x y z
N MET A 1 16.01 -18.89 -14.49
CA MET A 1 16.18 -18.00 -13.31
C MET A 1 16.61 -16.58 -13.70
N LEU A 2 17.72 -16.37 -14.42
CA LEU A 2 18.08 -15.02 -14.94
C LEU A 2 17.02 -14.46 -15.91
N SER A 3 16.43 -15.31 -16.75
CA SER A 3 15.29 -14.96 -17.61
C SER A 3 14.02 -14.62 -16.82
N PHE A 4 13.76 -15.29 -15.69
CA PHE A 4 12.63 -14.97 -14.82
C PHE A 4 12.80 -13.60 -14.15
N ILE A 5 14.01 -13.29 -13.69
CA ILE A 5 14.36 -12.00 -13.07
C ILE A 5 14.33 -10.85 -14.10
N LEU A 6 14.82 -11.09 -15.32
CA LEU A 6 14.72 -10.12 -16.44
C LEU A 6 13.26 -9.91 -16.87
N HIS A 7 12.43 -10.96 -16.90
CA HIS A 7 11.01 -10.83 -17.18
C HIS A 7 10.26 -10.10 -16.05
N THR A 8 10.58 -10.35 -14.78
CA THR A 8 9.95 -9.62 -13.66
C THR A 8 10.38 -8.15 -13.63
N LEU A 9 11.66 -7.83 -13.90
CA LEU A 9 12.13 -6.44 -14.01
C LEU A 9 11.53 -5.73 -15.22
N SER A 10 11.47 -6.38 -16.38
CA SER A 10 10.87 -5.83 -17.58
C SER A 10 9.36 -5.63 -17.43
N LEU A 11 8.67 -6.55 -16.74
CA LEU A 11 7.23 -6.44 -16.45
C LEU A 11 6.96 -5.32 -15.42
N CYS A 12 7.80 -5.18 -14.39
CA CYS A 12 7.69 -4.09 -13.42
C CYS A 12 7.91 -2.71 -14.06
N ILE A 13 8.86 -2.60 -15.00
CA ILE A 13 9.12 -1.36 -15.75
C ILE A 13 7.97 -1.06 -16.72
N PHE A 14 7.42 -2.09 -17.38
CA PHE A 14 6.28 -1.94 -18.30
C PHE A 14 5.00 -1.53 -17.57
N VAL A 15 4.69 -2.14 -16.42
CA VAL A 15 3.51 -1.79 -15.60
C VAL A 15 3.63 -0.39 -14.99
N ALA A 16 4.83 0.03 -14.56
CA ALA A 16 5.09 1.38 -14.08
C ALA A 16 4.92 2.47 -15.15
N PHE A 17 5.06 2.12 -16.44
CA PHE A 17 4.91 3.06 -17.55
C PHE A 17 3.45 3.17 -18.05
N VAL A 18 2.58 2.20 -17.74
CA VAL A 18 1.22 2.10 -18.29
C VAL A 18 0.14 2.76 -17.40
N THR A 19 0.42 3.04 -16.12
CA THR A 19 -0.61 3.46 -15.12
C THR A 19 -0.46 4.90 -14.63
N GLY A 20 -0.29 5.83 -15.56
CA GLY A 20 -0.27 7.27 -15.27
C GLY A 20 -1.02 8.07 -16.32
N GLN A 21 -2.31 7.81 -16.53
CA GLN A 21 -3.15 8.82 -17.18
C GLN A 21 -3.76 9.71 -16.11
N GLN A 22 -3.24 10.93 -16.06
CA GLN A 22 -3.84 12.05 -15.37
C GLN A 22 -5.22 12.31 -16.01
N GLU A 23 -6.28 12.34 -15.20
CA GLU A 23 -7.65 12.67 -15.64
C GLU A 23 -7.62 14.04 -16.33
N ARG A 24 -7.74 14.05 -17.66
CA ARG A 24 -7.79 15.29 -18.44
C ARG A 24 -9.24 15.61 -18.73
N CYS A 25 -9.63 16.86 -18.52
CA CYS A 25 -10.93 17.34 -18.96
C CYS A 25 -11.00 17.28 -20.50
N GLU A 26 -12.10 16.79 -21.01
CA GLU A 26 -12.42 16.72 -22.43
C GLU A 26 -13.76 17.40 -22.72
N GLU A 27 -13.95 17.91 -23.93
CA GLU A 27 -15.19 18.58 -24.32
C GLU A 27 -16.34 17.58 -24.43
N ILE A 28 -17.55 17.98 -24.00
CA ILE A 28 -18.73 17.11 -24.06
C ILE A 28 -19.15 16.90 -25.52
N THR A 29 -19.09 15.66 -25.98
CA THR A 29 -19.50 15.24 -27.32
C THR A 29 -20.91 14.64 -27.34
N ILE A 30 -21.43 14.18 -26.20
CA ILE A 30 -22.78 13.59 -26.07
C ILE A 30 -23.85 14.62 -26.49
N PRO A 31 -24.61 14.40 -27.57
CA PRO A 31 -25.49 15.41 -28.15
C PRO A 31 -26.51 16.02 -27.19
N MET A 32 -27.15 15.19 -26.34
CA MET A 32 -28.15 15.66 -25.39
C MET A 32 -27.56 16.41 -24.18
N CYS A 33 -26.26 16.23 -23.89
CA CYS A 33 -25.59 16.86 -22.75
C CYS A 33 -24.80 18.12 -23.12
N LYS A 34 -24.94 18.62 -24.36
CA LYS A 34 -24.34 19.90 -24.75
C LYS A 34 -25.17 21.07 -24.24
N GLY A 35 -24.51 22.09 -23.70
CA GLY A 35 -25.15 23.35 -23.31
C GLY A 35 -26.01 23.27 -22.04
N ILE A 36 -25.81 22.26 -21.20
CA ILE A 36 -26.57 22.04 -19.95
C ILE A 36 -26.11 22.92 -18.77
N GLY A 37 -25.09 23.75 -18.97
CA GLY A 37 -24.51 24.61 -17.92
C GLY A 37 -22.99 24.46 -17.75
N TYR A 38 -22.39 23.42 -18.32
CA TYR A 38 -20.94 23.22 -18.43
C TYR A 38 -20.60 22.49 -19.73
N ASN A 39 -19.33 22.61 -20.16
CA ASN A 39 -18.88 22.13 -21.48
C ASN A 39 -17.82 21.02 -21.42
N TYR A 40 -17.27 20.74 -20.25
CA TYR A 40 -16.17 19.79 -20.07
C TYR A 40 -16.55 18.67 -19.11
N THR A 41 -16.15 17.45 -19.44
CA THR A 41 -16.34 16.22 -18.66
C THR A 41 -15.01 15.48 -18.53
N SER A 42 -14.96 14.50 -17.63
CA SER A 42 -13.87 13.53 -17.56
C SER A 42 -14.43 12.11 -17.51
N MET A 43 -13.74 11.18 -18.15
CA MET A 43 -14.04 9.75 -18.08
C MET A 43 -12.94 9.01 -17.30
N PRO A 44 -13.28 7.91 -16.60
CA PRO A 44 -14.60 7.25 -16.56
C PRO A 44 -15.61 7.94 -15.63
N ASN A 45 -16.92 7.82 -15.94
CA ASN A 45 -18.00 8.36 -15.10
C ASN A 45 -18.36 7.43 -13.91
N LYS A 46 -19.34 7.82 -13.07
CA LYS A 46 -19.79 7.04 -11.88
C LYS A 46 -20.30 5.63 -12.22
N PHE A 47 -20.69 5.40 -13.48
CA PHE A 47 -21.16 4.10 -13.97
C PHE A 47 -20.07 3.30 -14.68
N HIS A 48 -18.81 3.74 -14.62
CA HIS A 48 -17.66 3.08 -15.23
C HIS A 48 -17.70 2.99 -16.76
N HIS A 49 -18.38 3.93 -17.42
CA HIS A 49 -18.22 4.10 -18.86
C HIS A 49 -16.86 4.73 -19.13
N ASP A 50 -16.06 4.10 -19.98
CA ASP A 50 -14.70 4.56 -20.28
C ASP A 50 -14.68 5.66 -21.35
N THR A 51 -15.75 5.79 -22.14
CA THR A 51 -15.88 6.83 -23.17
C THR A 51 -17.24 7.51 -23.18
N GLN A 52 -17.29 8.72 -23.75
CA GLN A 52 -18.52 9.48 -23.95
C GLN A 52 -19.49 8.81 -24.91
N GLU A 53 -19.01 8.05 -25.90
CA GLU A 53 -19.87 7.30 -26.81
C GLU A 53 -20.66 6.22 -26.07
N GLU A 54 -20.00 5.49 -25.16
CA GLU A 54 -20.62 4.45 -24.36
C GLU A 54 -21.67 5.03 -23.40
N ALA A 55 -21.29 6.07 -22.65
CA ALA A 55 -22.21 6.80 -21.77
C ALA A 55 -23.38 7.41 -22.55
N GLY A 56 -23.11 7.92 -23.75
CA GLY A 56 -24.09 8.50 -24.67
C GLY A 56 -25.18 7.52 -25.10
N LEU A 57 -24.80 6.27 -25.40
CA LEU A 57 -25.76 5.22 -25.77
C LEU A 57 -26.72 4.87 -24.64
N GLU A 58 -26.24 4.87 -23.39
CA GLU A 58 -27.09 4.56 -22.24
C GLU A 58 -28.00 5.74 -21.86
N VAL A 59 -27.46 6.95 -21.75
CA VAL A 59 -28.25 8.12 -21.35
C VAL A 59 -29.35 8.47 -22.37
N HIS A 60 -29.12 8.17 -23.66
CA HIS A 60 -30.11 8.39 -24.71
C HIS A 60 -31.38 7.54 -24.55
N GLN A 61 -31.35 6.45 -23.75
CA GLN A 61 -32.55 5.67 -23.45
C GLN A 61 -33.61 6.49 -22.67
N PHE A 62 -33.19 7.57 -22.00
CA PHE A 62 -34.08 8.48 -21.28
C PHE A 62 -34.61 9.63 -22.15
N TRP A 63 -34.21 9.73 -23.43
CA TRP A 63 -34.64 10.79 -24.34
C TRP A 63 -36.17 11.00 -24.42
N PRO A 64 -37.01 9.94 -24.43
CA PRO A 64 -38.47 10.14 -24.44
C PRO A 64 -38.99 10.92 -23.22
N LEU A 65 -38.38 10.75 -22.04
CA LEU A 65 -38.76 11.48 -20.83
C LEU A 65 -38.31 12.94 -20.89
N VAL A 66 -37.15 13.19 -21.48
CA VAL A 66 -36.62 14.55 -21.71
C VAL A 66 -37.54 15.31 -22.68
N GLU A 67 -37.93 14.70 -23.79
CA GLU A 67 -38.78 15.33 -24.83
C GLU A 67 -40.23 15.56 -24.36
N ILE A 68 -40.73 14.71 -23.47
CA ILE A 68 -42.04 14.90 -22.82
C ILE A 68 -41.99 16.04 -21.79
N HIS A 69 -40.80 16.53 -21.43
CA HIS A 69 -40.58 17.58 -20.44
C HIS A 69 -41.27 17.28 -19.12
N CYS A 70 -41.14 16.05 -18.63
CA CYS A 70 -41.72 15.65 -17.35
C CYS A 70 -41.12 16.40 -16.15
N SER A 71 -39.90 16.89 -16.28
CA SER A 71 -39.25 17.80 -15.32
C SER A 71 -38.17 18.61 -16.03
N ASP A 72 -38.10 19.91 -15.75
CA ASP A 72 -37.05 20.80 -16.28
C ASP A 72 -35.65 20.42 -15.79
N ASP A 73 -35.56 19.71 -14.66
CA ASP A 73 -34.31 19.32 -14.02
C ASP A 73 -33.78 17.95 -14.51
N LEU A 74 -34.58 17.19 -15.28
CA LEU A 74 -34.22 15.83 -15.69
C LEU A 74 -32.95 15.78 -16.55
N LEU A 75 -32.85 16.65 -17.57
CA LEU A 75 -31.72 16.63 -18.50
C LEU A 75 -30.40 16.93 -17.79
N PHE A 76 -30.42 17.97 -16.95
CA PHE A 76 -29.28 18.35 -16.14
C PHE A 76 -28.88 17.22 -15.16
N PHE A 77 -29.86 16.60 -14.50
CA PHE A 77 -29.61 15.48 -13.58
C PHE A 77 -28.96 14.28 -14.28
N LEU A 78 -29.51 13.84 -15.41
CA LEU A 78 -28.95 12.72 -16.19
C LEU A 78 -27.53 13.03 -16.64
N CYS A 79 -27.30 14.20 -17.22
CA CYS A 79 -25.97 14.55 -17.70
C CYS A 79 -24.95 14.74 -16.57
N SER A 80 -25.36 15.17 -15.37
CA SER A 80 -24.46 15.22 -14.21
C SER A 80 -23.94 13.83 -13.77
N LEU A 81 -24.65 12.75 -14.14
CA LEU A 81 -24.24 11.38 -13.86
C LEU A 81 -23.42 10.76 -14.99
N TYR A 82 -23.86 10.99 -16.23
CA TYR A 82 -23.30 10.37 -17.43
C TYR A 82 -22.12 11.13 -18.03
N ALA A 83 -22.10 12.45 -17.88
CA ALA A 83 -21.06 13.37 -18.33
C ALA A 83 -20.76 14.39 -17.21
N PRO A 84 -20.20 13.95 -16.07
CA PRO A 84 -20.01 14.81 -14.91
C PRO A 84 -19.09 15.99 -15.21
N ILE A 85 -19.31 17.13 -14.56
CA ILE A 85 -18.50 18.33 -14.77
C ILE A 85 -17.02 18.08 -14.43
N CYS A 86 -16.12 18.55 -15.30
CA CYS A 86 -14.68 18.56 -15.07
C CYS A 86 -14.14 19.99 -15.00
N ILE A 87 -13.33 20.28 -13.98
CA ILE A 87 -12.69 21.58 -13.74
C ILE A 87 -11.19 21.30 -13.52
N GLU A 88 -10.32 21.91 -14.32
CA GLU A 88 -8.87 21.58 -14.35
C GLU A 88 -8.16 21.72 -12.99
N ASP A 89 -8.62 22.64 -12.13
CA ASP A 89 -8.05 22.92 -10.81
C ASP A 89 -8.85 22.32 -9.63
N TYR A 90 -9.91 21.54 -9.90
CA TYR A 90 -10.74 20.92 -8.87
C TYR A 90 -10.86 19.41 -9.13
N HIS A 91 -10.12 18.63 -8.35
CA HIS A 91 -10.07 17.16 -8.45
C HIS A 91 -11.20 16.44 -7.67
N GLY A 92 -12.17 17.18 -7.14
CA GLY A 92 -13.35 16.62 -6.49
C GLY A 92 -14.46 16.31 -7.49
N GLN A 93 -15.28 15.29 -7.22
CA GLN A 93 -16.52 15.10 -7.97
C GLN A 93 -17.55 16.11 -7.47
N LEU A 94 -18.16 16.85 -8.40
CA LEU A 94 -19.22 17.80 -8.10
C LEU A 94 -20.55 17.26 -8.66
N PRO A 95 -21.34 16.53 -7.86
CA PRO A 95 -22.60 15.95 -8.32
C PRO A 95 -23.75 16.97 -8.31
N ALA A 96 -24.89 16.60 -8.91
CA ALA A 96 -26.14 17.31 -8.66
C ALA A 96 -26.58 17.17 -7.19
N CYS A 97 -27.26 18.19 -6.65
CA CYS A 97 -27.81 18.11 -5.30
C CYS A 97 -29.04 17.19 -5.22
N TYR A 98 -29.32 16.69 -4.02
CA TYR A 98 -30.54 15.96 -3.63
C TYR A 98 -31.82 16.59 -4.19
N SER A 99 -31.95 17.91 -4.06
CA SER A 99 -33.10 18.69 -4.54
C SER A 99 -33.32 18.57 -6.05
N VAL A 100 -32.24 18.53 -6.85
CA VAL A 100 -32.32 18.36 -8.31
C VAL A 100 -32.86 16.97 -8.66
N CYS A 101 -32.35 15.93 -7.99
CA CYS A 101 -32.84 14.56 -8.17
C CYS A 101 -34.32 14.46 -7.82
N GLU A 102 -34.74 15.00 -6.67
CA GLU A 102 -36.13 14.93 -6.23
C GLU A 102 -37.08 15.66 -7.19
N ARG A 103 -36.68 16.81 -7.76
CA ARG A 103 -37.49 17.51 -8.78
C ARG A 103 -37.58 16.71 -10.09
N ALA A 104 -36.50 16.05 -10.51
CA ALA A 104 -36.51 15.16 -11.67
C ALA A 104 -37.41 13.94 -11.44
N LYS A 105 -37.26 13.29 -10.28
CA LYS A 105 -38.02 12.10 -9.87
C LYS A 105 -39.51 12.40 -9.70
N ALA A 106 -39.87 13.52 -9.06
CA ALA A 106 -41.27 13.90 -8.82
C ALA A 106 -42.07 14.06 -10.13
N GLY A 107 -41.46 14.65 -11.16
CA GLY A 107 -42.11 14.83 -12.47
C GLY A 107 -42.13 13.56 -13.33
N CYS A 108 -41.06 12.78 -13.29
CA CYS A 108 -40.84 11.71 -14.28
C CYS A 108 -41.16 10.30 -13.77
N ALA A 109 -41.02 10.02 -12.47
CA ALA A 109 -41.33 8.70 -11.91
C ALA A 109 -42.80 8.27 -12.11
N PRO A 110 -43.83 9.15 -11.99
CA PRO A 110 -45.22 8.76 -12.27
C PRO A 110 -45.43 8.29 -13.71
N ILE A 111 -44.74 8.90 -14.67
CA ILE A 111 -44.80 8.52 -16.09
C ILE A 111 -44.12 7.18 -16.30
N MET A 112 -42.94 6.97 -15.70
CA MET A 112 -42.24 5.68 -15.76
C MET A 112 -43.11 4.54 -15.20
N HIS A 113 -43.73 4.75 -14.03
CA HIS A 113 -44.60 3.76 -13.40
C HIS A 113 -45.82 3.41 -14.26
N LYS A 114 -46.39 4.38 -14.98
CA LYS A 114 -47.51 4.15 -15.90
C LYS A 114 -47.17 3.16 -17.03
N TYR A 115 -45.91 3.09 -17.43
CA TYR A 115 -45.42 2.18 -18.46
C TYR A 115 -44.69 0.95 -17.90
N GLY A 116 -44.81 0.69 -16.59
CA GLY A 116 -44.22 -0.50 -15.94
C GLY A 116 -42.74 -0.37 -15.59
N PHE A 117 -42.16 0.82 -15.65
CA PHE A 117 -40.79 1.10 -15.25
C PHE A 117 -40.75 1.74 -13.86
N VAL A 118 -39.75 1.39 -13.06
CA VAL A 118 -39.52 2.01 -11.75
C VAL A 118 -38.37 3.01 -11.85
N TRP A 119 -38.35 4.01 -10.97
CA TRP A 119 -37.21 4.90 -10.85
C TRP A 119 -35.94 4.07 -10.51
N PRO A 120 -34.84 4.17 -11.29
CA PRO A 120 -33.69 3.30 -11.12
C PRO A 120 -33.01 3.49 -9.75
N GLU A 121 -32.63 2.38 -9.10
CA GLU A 121 -31.95 2.40 -7.80
C GLU A 121 -30.62 3.16 -7.84
N ARG A 122 -29.87 3.04 -8.94
CA ARG A 122 -28.64 3.79 -9.19
C ARG A 122 -28.82 5.32 -9.34
N MET A 123 -30.07 5.80 -9.38
CA MET A 123 -30.46 7.21 -9.40
C MET A 123 -31.26 7.58 -8.15
N ASN A 124 -31.12 6.84 -7.05
CA ASN A 124 -31.85 7.15 -5.83
C ASN A 124 -31.41 8.51 -5.26
N CYS A 125 -32.38 9.36 -4.93
CA CYS A 125 -32.10 10.73 -4.54
C CYS A 125 -31.38 10.83 -3.19
N ASP A 126 -31.56 9.85 -2.30
CA ASP A 126 -30.87 9.78 -1.01
C ASP A 126 -29.34 9.63 -1.14
N ASP A 127 -28.84 9.24 -2.32
CA ASP A 127 -27.41 9.10 -2.61
C ASP A 127 -26.71 10.45 -2.90
N PHE A 128 -27.47 11.54 -2.97
CA PHE A 128 -26.97 12.86 -3.37
C PHE A 128 -26.89 13.84 -2.19
N PRO A 129 -25.85 14.69 -2.12
CA PRO A 129 -25.68 15.67 -1.05
C PRO A 129 -26.75 16.76 -1.08
N ARG A 130 -27.04 17.36 0.09
CA ARG A 130 -28.02 18.45 0.21
C ARG A 130 -27.38 19.79 -0.11
N TYR A 131 -28.16 20.67 -0.73
CA TYR A 131 -27.72 22.04 -1.01
C TYR A 131 -27.36 22.77 0.30
N GLY A 132 -26.23 23.48 0.31
CA GLY A 132 -25.75 24.25 1.46
C GLY A 132 -25.02 23.45 2.55
N ASP A 133 -24.71 22.17 2.30
CA ASP A 133 -23.81 21.39 3.17
C ASP A 133 -22.39 21.97 3.12
N GLN A 134 -21.73 22.08 4.29
CA GLN A 134 -20.38 22.62 4.44
C GLN A 134 -19.29 21.59 4.08
N GLU A 135 -19.59 20.29 4.13
CA GLU A 135 -18.63 19.22 3.84
C GLU A 135 -18.73 18.68 2.40
N HIS A 136 -19.91 18.77 1.76
CA HIS A 136 -20.16 18.20 0.43
C HIS A 136 -20.79 19.22 -0.52
N LEU A 137 -19.98 19.74 -1.46
CA LEU A 137 -20.45 20.66 -2.50
C LEU A 137 -21.27 19.93 -3.57
N CYS A 138 -22.31 20.58 -4.09
CA CYS A 138 -23.15 20.04 -5.15
C CYS A 138 -23.77 21.16 -6.01
N MET A 139 -24.22 20.81 -7.22
CA MET A 139 -24.82 21.75 -8.16
C MET A 139 -26.35 21.75 -8.07
N ASP A 140 -26.93 22.93 -7.87
CA ASP A 140 -28.37 23.19 -8.04
C ASP A 140 -28.57 24.64 -8.49
N ALA A 141 -29.10 24.83 -9.70
CA ALA A 141 -29.40 26.17 -10.22
C ALA A 141 -30.57 26.87 -9.49
N LYS A 142 -31.39 26.11 -8.75
CA LYS A 142 -32.55 26.62 -7.98
C LYS A 142 -32.26 26.67 -6.47
N GLU A 143 -30.99 26.63 -6.07
CA GLU A 143 -30.53 26.85 -4.69
C GLU A 143 -31.26 26.02 -3.61
N GLY A 144 -31.51 24.73 -3.88
CA GLY A 144 -32.13 23.81 -2.93
C GLY A 144 -33.66 23.85 -2.90
N ALA A 145 -34.31 24.55 -3.84
CA ALA A 145 -35.77 24.55 -3.95
C ALA A 145 -36.34 23.12 -4.13
N GLY A 146 -37.42 22.82 -3.41
CA GLY A 146 -38.14 21.54 -3.52
C GLY A 146 -38.98 21.44 -4.80
N PRO A 147 -39.61 20.27 -5.06
CA PRO A 147 -40.55 20.12 -6.17
C PRO A 147 -41.77 21.03 -5.98
N GLU A 148 -42.13 21.79 -7.01
CA GLU A 148 -43.35 22.60 -7.03
C GLU A 148 -44.56 21.67 -7.16
N ASN A 149 -45.38 21.60 -6.11
CA ASN A 149 -46.68 20.93 -6.19
C ASN A 149 -47.62 21.82 -7.01
N GLY A 150 -47.94 21.40 -8.23
CA GLY A 150 -48.82 22.14 -9.12
C GLY A 150 -50.22 22.32 -8.56
N GLU A 151 -50.52 23.51 -8.02
CA GLU A 151 -51.88 24.01 -7.98
C GLU A 151 -52.23 24.57 -9.37
N ILE A 152 -53.12 23.86 -10.06
CA ILE A 152 -53.81 24.37 -11.24
C ILE A 152 -54.66 25.55 -10.78
N ASN A 153 -54.28 26.78 -11.14
CA ASN A 153 -55.20 27.90 -11.12
C ASN A 153 -55.16 28.71 -12.42
N THR A 154 -56.37 28.95 -12.89
CA THR A 154 -56.76 29.42 -14.22
C THR A 154 -56.60 30.93 -14.35
N LYS A 155 -56.06 31.38 -15.50
CA LYS A 155 -56.14 32.74 -16.09
C LYS A 155 -55.59 33.91 -15.25
N GLN A 156 -54.63 34.67 -15.80
CA GLN A 156 -54.94 35.86 -16.62
C GLN A 156 -53.64 36.57 -17.05
N GLU A 157 -53.59 36.88 -18.34
CA GLU A 157 -52.55 37.61 -19.05
C GLU A 157 -52.48 39.08 -18.59
N THR A 158 -51.28 39.59 -18.27
CA THR A 158 -50.86 41.00 -18.56
C THR A 158 -49.39 41.26 -18.17
N LYS A 159 -48.64 41.81 -19.12
CA LYS A 159 -47.31 42.49 -18.98
C LYS A 159 -47.56 44.03 -18.91
N PRO A 160 -46.55 44.90 -18.68
CA PRO A 160 -45.41 44.88 -17.72
C PRO A 160 -45.27 46.25 -16.98
N VAL A 161 -44.15 46.45 -16.22
CA VAL A 161 -43.35 47.72 -16.07
C VAL A 161 -43.15 48.32 -14.64
N ARG A 162 -41.85 48.38 -14.26
CA ARG A 162 -41.04 49.32 -13.41
C ARG A 162 -41.16 49.40 -11.87
N LYS A 163 -39.95 49.36 -11.26
CA LYS A 163 -39.47 49.75 -9.90
C LYS A 163 -39.70 51.26 -9.59
N PRO A 164 -39.27 51.83 -8.44
CA PRO A 164 -39.24 51.47 -6.99
C PRO A 164 -39.88 52.65 -6.15
N PRO A 165 -39.48 53.04 -4.91
CA PRO A 165 -39.13 52.37 -3.64
C PRO A 165 -40.01 52.77 -2.42
N SER A 166 -39.81 52.08 -1.28
CA SER A 166 -39.85 52.50 0.14
C SER A 166 -40.55 53.81 0.57
N TYR A 167 -41.46 53.76 1.56
CA TYR A 167 -41.28 54.32 2.92
C TYR A 167 -42.53 54.26 3.82
N ARG A 168 -42.30 53.98 5.12
CA ARG A 168 -43.04 54.39 6.35
C ARG A 168 -44.55 54.14 6.51
N GLY A 169 -44.85 53.14 7.33
CA GLY A 169 -45.30 53.29 8.73
C GLY A 169 -46.64 53.98 9.03
N ARG A 170 -47.47 53.35 9.89
CA ARG A 170 -47.90 53.88 11.21
C ARG A 170 -48.88 52.92 11.91
N ASN A 171 -48.67 52.78 13.22
CA ASN A 171 -49.48 52.07 14.22
C ASN A 171 -50.96 52.47 14.28
N SER A 172 -51.80 51.54 14.75
CA SER A 172 -52.89 51.73 15.73
C SER A 172 -53.33 50.34 16.26
N LYS A 173 -52.92 49.93 17.48
CA LYS A 173 -53.69 49.99 18.75
C LYS A 173 -55.14 49.48 18.60
N ALA A 174 -55.41 48.25 19.09
CA ALA A 174 -56.08 47.95 20.37
C ALA A 174 -57.62 48.02 20.22
N ARG A 175 -58.47 47.13 20.77
CA ARG A 175 -58.48 46.52 22.11
C ARG A 175 -59.71 45.59 22.22
N ASP A 176 -59.66 44.62 23.15
CA ASP A 176 -60.76 44.13 24.02
C ASP A 176 -61.88 43.25 23.39
N ARG A 177 -62.41 42.15 23.98
CA ARG A 177 -62.25 41.50 25.32
C ARG A 177 -63.03 40.16 25.41
N HIS A 178 -62.55 39.22 26.25
CA HIS A 178 -63.22 38.16 27.08
C HIS A 178 -64.12 37.07 26.43
N ASP A 179 -64.24 35.82 26.93
CA ASP A 179 -63.67 35.14 28.11
C ASP A 179 -63.72 33.58 27.96
N SER A 180 -62.63 32.94 28.37
CA SER A 180 -62.46 31.70 29.16
C SER A 180 -63.39 30.46 29.04
N ILE A 181 -62.80 29.28 28.76
CA ILE A 181 -62.72 28.05 29.61
C ILE A 181 -61.67 27.07 29.00
N VAL A 182 -60.78 26.53 29.85
CA VAL A 182 -59.60 25.64 29.63
C VAL A 182 -59.87 24.34 30.43
N PRO A 183 -59.43 23.11 30.05
CA PRO A 183 -58.02 22.61 29.95
C PRO A 183 -57.72 21.77 28.69
N GLY A 184 -56.52 21.69 28.09
CA GLY A 184 -55.11 21.86 28.51
C GLY A 184 -54.38 20.53 28.21
N GLY A 185 -53.22 20.42 27.54
CA GLY A 185 -52.31 21.34 26.88
C GLY A 185 -51.12 20.57 26.26
N SER A 186 -50.43 21.15 25.28
CA SER A 186 -49.05 20.80 24.90
C SER A 186 -48.44 21.95 24.08
N THR A 187 -47.66 22.82 24.73
CA THR A 187 -46.90 23.89 24.08
C THR A 187 -45.48 23.46 23.78
N GLY A 188 -45.03 23.74 22.56
CA GLY A 188 -43.63 23.69 22.17
C GLY A 188 -42.79 24.76 22.89
N ARG A 189 -41.49 24.49 22.98
CA ARG A 189 -40.46 25.44 23.42
C ARG A 189 -39.24 25.35 22.50
N GLN A 190 -38.71 26.52 22.16
CA GLN A 190 -37.50 26.81 21.39
C GLN A 190 -36.25 26.04 21.87
N PRO A 191 -35.20 25.89 21.02
CA PRO A 191 -34.00 25.14 21.35
C PRO A 191 -33.13 25.91 22.35
N GLY A 192 -33.16 25.46 23.60
CA GLY A 192 -32.21 25.83 24.63
C GLY A 192 -30.98 24.93 24.57
N LEU A 193 -29.82 25.55 24.74
CA LEU A 193 -28.50 24.97 24.93
C LEU A 193 -28.55 23.77 25.89
N VAL A 194 -28.34 22.55 25.37
CA VAL A 194 -28.28 21.34 26.19
C VAL A 194 -26.88 21.25 26.81
N THR A 195 -26.77 21.51 28.11
CA THR A 195 -25.66 20.99 28.92
C THR A 195 -25.93 19.51 29.22
N PRO A 196 -24.97 18.59 29.02
CA PRO A 196 -25.18 17.18 29.29
C PRO A 196 -25.17 16.92 30.80
N GLY A 197 -26.27 16.35 31.32
CA GLY A 197 -26.32 15.75 32.64
C GLY A 197 -25.57 14.40 32.68
N PRO A 198 -25.18 13.92 33.87
CA PRO A 198 -24.51 12.64 34.02
C PRO A 198 -25.53 11.51 33.85
N ASP A 199 -25.14 10.44 33.16
CA ASP A 199 -25.87 9.18 32.96
C ASP A 199 -26.80 9.09 31.72
N THR A 200 -26.38 9.64 30.59
CA THR A 200 -26.85 9.15 29.27
C THR A 200 -25.93 8.03 28.80
N GLU A 201 -26.46 6.81 28.68
CA GLU A 201 -25.76 5.68 28.09
C GLU A 201 -25.27 6.05 26.67
N CYS A 202 -23.95 6.00 26.44
CA CYS A 202 -23.35 6.44 25.20
C CYS A 202 -23.80 5.52 24.06
N THR A 203 -24.70 6.01 23.20
CA THR A 203 -25.23 5.24 22.08
C THR A 203 -24.23 5.27 20.92
N CYS A 204 -23.68 4.10 20.60
CA CYS A 204 -22.70 3.92 19.52
C CYS A 204 -23.36 3.24 18.32
N GLU A 205 -23.10 3.73 17.12
CA GLU A 205 -23.65 3.18 15.87
C GLU A 205 -22.56 3.09 14.80
N CYS A 206 -22.77 2.24 13.79
CA CYS A 206 -21.83 2.12 12.68
C CYS A 206 -22.01 3.32 11.75
N ARG A 207 -21.13 4.31 11.87
CA ARG A 207 -21.26 5.59 11.15
C ARG A 207 -20.39 5.62 9.90
N PHE A 208 -20.90 6.25 8.84
CA PHE A 208 -20.13 6.51 7.62
C PHE A 208 -18.77 7.16 7.94
N PRO A 209 -17.64 6.75 7.30
CA PRO A 209 -17.53 5.85 6.16
C PRO A 209 -17.37 4.36 6.51
N MET A 210 -17.65 3.94 7.74
CA MET A 210 -17.74 2.51 8.06
C MET A 210 -18.97 1.88 7.41
N VAL A 211 -18.88 0.58 7.12
CA VAL A 211 -19.89 -0.16 6.36
C VAL A 211 -20.66 -1.07 7.31
N PRO A 212 -21.98 -0.86 7.52
CA PRO A 212 -22.79 -1.75 8.32
C PRO A 212 -23.06 -3.06 7.56
N LEU A 213 -22.85 -4.20 8.21
CA LEU A 213 -23.15 -5.52 7.66
C LEU A 213 -24.63 -5.83 7.93
N VAL A 214 -25.49 -5.57 6.95
CA VAL A 214 -26.96 -5.69 7.11
C VAL A 214 -27.44 -7.09 6.72
N ASP A 215 -26.81 -7.73 5.74
CA ASP A 215 -27.24 -9.04 5.23
C ASP A 215 -27.00 -10.16 6.27
N PRO A 216 -28.03 -10.94 6.64
CA PRO A 216 -27.88 -12.12 7.49
C PRO A 216 -26.88 -13.18 6.99
N ALA A 217 -26.59 -13.24 5.68
CA ALA A 217 -25.53 -14.09 5.13
C ALA A 217 -24.14 -13.53 5.46
N GLU A 218 -23.92 -12.23 5.28
CA GLU A 218 -22.65 -11.56 5.64
C GLU A 218 -22.40 -11.60 7.14
N ARG A 219 -23.42 -11.37 7.98
CA ARG A 219 -23.30 -11.48 9.44
C ARG A 219 -22.91 -12.87 9.93
N ARG A 220 -23.21 -13.93 9.16
CA ARG A 220 -22.78 -15.29 9.48
C ARG A 220 -21.31 -15.53 9.18
N VAL A 221 -20.80 -14.89 8.12
CA VAL A 221 -19.38 -14.98 7.73
C VAL A 221 -18.51 -14.09 8.61
N TYR A 222 -19.00 -12.90 8.96
CA TYR A 222 -18.30 -11.86 9.72
C TYR A 222 -18.89 -11.67 11.12
N ASN A 223 -19.18 -12.78 11.80
CA ASN A 223 -19.86 -12.76 13.10
C ASN A 223 -18.97 -12.24 14.25
N ASP A 224 -17.66 -12.23 14.05
CA ASP A 224 -16.63 -11.76 14.97
C ASP A 224 -16.18 -10.31 14.68
N VAL A 225 -16.67 -9.70 13.58
CA VAL A 225 -16.30 -8.34 13.20
C VAL A 225 -17.03 -7.32 14.07
N SER A 226 -16.26 -6.60 14.88
CA SER A 226 -16.71 -5.47 15.69
C SER A 226 -15.68 -4.35 15.60
N THR A 227 -16.14 -3.12 15.36
CA THR A 227 -15.27 -1.94 15.24
C THR A 227 -15.72 -0.88 16.24
N GLY A 228 -14.83 -0.47 17.15
CA GLY A 228 -15.13 0.55 18.15
C GLY A 228 -16.25 0.18 19.13
N GLY A 229 -16.43 -1.11 19.41
CA GLY A 229 -17.51 -1.63 20.27
C GLY A 229 -18.85 -1.85 19.57
N VAL A 230 -18.95 -1.54 18.27
CA VAL A 230 -20.17 -1.76 17.47
C VAL A 230 -20.05 -3.06 16.68
N PRO A 231 -20.91 -4.07 16.95
CA PRO A 231 -20.91 -5.33 16.21
C PRO A 231 -21.41 -5.14 14.78
N TYR A 232 -20.96 -6.00 13.86
CA TYR A 232 -21.36 -5.96 12.45
C TYR A 232 -21.03 -4.63 11.75
N CYS A 233 -19.97 -3.96 12.20
CA CYS A 233 -19.48 -2.72 11.63
C CYS A 233 -18.08 -2.95 11.02
N ALA A 234 -17.99 -2.91 9.71
CA ALA A 234 -16.76 -3.19 8.96
C ALA A 234 -16.06 -1.91 8.53
N ARG A 235 -14.73 -1.97 8.42
CA ARG A 235 -13.95 -0.86 7.85
C ARG A 235 -14.02 -0.87 6.32
N PRO A 236 -14.07 0.31 5.69
CA PRO A 236 -14.06 0.40 4.23
C PRO A 236 -12.70 -0.05 3.66
N CYS A 237 -12.71 -0.54 2.42
CA CYS A 237 -11.54 -1.04 1.70
C CYS A 237 -10.35 -0.06 1.66
N ARG A 238 -10.63 1.24 1.50
CA ARG A 238 -9.63 2.32 1.45
C ARG A 238 -9.41 2.99 2.81
N GLY A 239 -9.86 2.39 3.91
CA GLY A 239 -9.66 2.93 5.25
C GLY A 239 -10.55 4.13 5.58
N THR A 240 -10.60 4.46 6.87
CA THR A 240 -11.62 5.35 7.45
C THR A 240 -11.11 6.77 7.70
N PHE A 241 -9.83 6.91 8.04
CA PHE A 241 -9.31 8.11 8.71
C PHE A 241 -8.43 9.00 7.84
N PHE A 242 -7.91 8.48 6.72
CA PHE A 242 -6.96 9.20 5.87
C PHE A 242 -7.62 9.61 4.55
N SER A 243 -7.26 10.79 4.06
CA SER A 243 -7.78 11.33 2.80
C SER A 243 -7.30 10.51 1.59
N LYS A 244 -7.97 10.68 0.45
CA LYS A 244 -7.55 10.04 -0.81
C LYS A 244 -6.14 10.46 -1.22
N ASP A 245 -5.76 11.71 -0.97
CA ASP A 245 -4.42 12.24 -1.28
C ASP A 245 -3.35 11.60 -0.40
N GLU A 246 -3.62 11.46 0.90
CA GLU A 246 -2.72 10.78 1.85
C GLU A 246 -2.51 9.31 1.46
N GLN A 247 -3.58 8.63 1.04
CA GLN A 247 -3.48 7.24 0.58
C GLN A 247 -2.74 7.11 -0.75
N THR A 248 -2.95 8.04 -1.68
CA THR A 248 -2.25 8.08 -2.96
C THR A 248 -0.76 8.33 -2.74
N PHE A 249 -0.42 9.29 -1.87
CA PHE A 249 0.95 9.54 -1.47
C PHE A 249 1.58 8.34 -0.76
N ALA A 250 0.85 7.69 0.15
CA ALA A 250 1.32 6.47 0.82
C ALA A 250 1.64 5.38 -0.21
N SER A 251 0.78 5.24 -1.21
CA SER A 251 0.94 4.26 -2.28
C SER A 251 2.17 4.50 -3.14
N PHE A 252 2.35 5.75 -3.57
CA PHE A 252 3.54 6.18 -4.30
C PHE A 252 4.81 5.97 -3.46
N TRP A 253 4.82 6.42 -2.21
CA TRP A 253 5.99 6.37 -1.33
C TRP A 253 6.41 4.93 -1.00
N ILE A 254 5.46 4.08 -0.59
CA ILE A 254 5.73 2.68 -0.30
C ILE A 254 6.23 1.98 -1.57
N GLY A 255 5.62 2.27 -2.72
CA GLY A 255 6.06 1.74 -4.02
C GLY A 255 7.50 2.12 -4.36
N LEU A 256 7.86 3.40 -4.24
CA LEU A 256 9.20 3.90 -4.47
C LEU A 256 10.23 3.21 -3.55
N MET A 257 9.94 3.14 -2.25
CA MET A 257 10.81 2.48 -1.29
C MET A 257 10.95 0.98 -1.56
N ALA A 258 9.89 0.31 -2.00
CA ALA A 258 9.91 -1.10 -2.37
C ALA A 258 10.78 -1.33 -3.61
N ILE A 259 10.73 -0.46 -4.62
CA ILE A 259 11.60 -0.54 -5.81
C ILE A 259 13.07 -0.40 -5.39
N ILE A 260 13.41 0.62 -4.60
CA ILE A 260 14.79 0.85 -4.14
C ILE A 260 15.29 -0.34 -3.31
N CYS A 261 14.46 -0.86 -2.40
CA CYS A 261 14.76 -2.05 -1.62
C CYS A 261 14.98 -3.27 -2.52
N CYS A 262 14.11 -3.51 -3.50
CA CYS A 262 14.19 -4.63 -4.44
C CYS A 262 15.49 -4.61 -5.24
N VAL A 263 15.87 -3.44 -5.78
CA VAL A 263 17.12 -3.26 -6.55
C VAL A 263 18.34 -3.49 -5.65
N SER A 264 18.35 -2.89 -4.46
CA SER A 264 19.46 -3.00 -3.50
C SER A 264 19.65 -4.44 -3.00
N ALA A 265 18.56 -5.12 -2.65
CA ALA A 265 18.58 -6.50 -2.19
C ALA A 265 18.94 -7.47 -3.32
N SER A 266 18.45 -7.23 -4.54
CA SER A 266 18.83 -8.01 -5.73
C SER A 266 20.33 -7.94 -5.99
N LEU A 267 20.94 -6.75 -5.91
CA LEU A 267 22.39 -6.58 -6.09
C LEU A 267 23.18 -7.42 -5.07
N THR A 268 22.72 -7.42 -3.81
CA THR A 268 23.30 -8.23 -2.73
C THR A 268 23.25 -9.72 -3.04
N VAL A 269 22.06 -10.24 -3.34
CA VAL A 269 21.84 -11.67 -3.61
C VAL A 269 22.60 -12.11 -4.86
N LEU A 270 22.58 -11.31 -5.93
CA LEU A 270 23.32 -11.59 -7.16
C LEU A 270 24.84 -11.62 -6.93
N THR A 271 25.36 -10.70 -6.11
CA THR A 271 26.79 -10.68 -5.76
C THR A 271 27.19 -11.97 -5.03
N PHE A 272 26.34 -12.48 -4.14
CA PHE A 272 26.56 -13.78 -3.50
C PHE A 272 26.50 -14.95 -4.48
N ILE A 273 25.55 -14.96 -5.41
CA ILE A 273 25.43 -16.02 -6.43
C ILE A 273 26.66 -16.06 -7.35
N ILE A 274 27.21 -14.89 -7.69
CA ILE A 274 28.39 -14.77 -8.55
C ILE A 274 29.64 -15.30 -7.86
N ASP A 275 29.84 -14.96 -6.59
CA ASP A 275 30.99 -15.38 -5.80
C ASP A 275 30.57 -15.76 -4.36
N PRO A 276 30.10 -17.01 -4.16
CA PRO A 276 29.69 -17.48 -2.85
C PRO A 276 30.87 -17.60 -1.87
N SER A 277 32.09 -17.77 -2.39
CA SER A 277 33.29 -17.99 -1.59
C SER A 277 33.71 -16.75 -0.80
N ARG A 278 33.29 -15.57 -1.27
CA ARG A 278 33.51 -14.27 -0.65
C ARG A 278 32.80 -14.09 0.68
N PHE A 279 31.60 -14.65 0.85
CA PHE A 279 30.75 -14.42 2.02
C PHE A 279 30.71 -15.64 2.93
N ARG A 280 31.73 -15.77 3.76
CA ARG A 280 31.80 -16.81 4.80
C ARG A 280 31.08 -16.33 6.06
N TYR A 281 30.75 -17.27 6.95
CA TYR A 281 30.36 -16.89 8.31
C TYR A 281 31.48 -16.05 8.94
N PRO A 282 31.16 -15.01 9.74
CA PRO A 282 29.83 -14.59 10.22
C PRO A 282 29.06 -13.60 9.31
N GLU A 283 29.55 -13.27 8.11
CA GLU A 283 28.89 -12.29 7.21
C GLU A 283 27.66 -12.87 6.48
N ARG A 284 27.64 -14.18 6.29
CA ARG A 284 26.64 -14.90 5.48
C ARG A 284 25.17 -14.63 5.86
N PRO A 285 24.77 -14.48 7.14
CA PRO A 285 23.41 -14.11 7.53
C PRO A 285 22.90 -12.80 6.89
N ILE A 286 23.78 -11.83 6.59
CA ILE A 286 23.39 -10.56 5.93
C ILE A 286 22.79 -10.83 4.54
N ILE A 287 23.30 -11.85 3.83
CA ILE A 287 22.80 -12.23 2.50
C ILE A 287 21.39 -12.83 2.60
N PHE A 288 21.15 -13.71 3.58
CA PHE A 288 19.82 -14.30 3.78
C PHE A 288 18.80 -13.27 4.25
N LEU A 289 19.21 -12.34 5.11
CA LEU A 289 18.42 -11.19 5.51
C LEU A 289 18.04 -10.34 4.30
N SER A 290 18.99 -10.02 3.43
CA SER A 290 18.73 -9.28 2.18
C SER A 290 17.80 -10.06 1.24
N GLY A 291 17.98 -11.38 1.12
CA GLY A 291 17.06 -12.25 0.38
C GLY A 291 15.62 -12.23 0.91
N CYS A 292 15.44 -12.13 2.23
CA CYS A 292 14.11 -11.95 2.81
C CYS A 292 13.51 -10.58 2.43
N TYR A 293 14.28 -9.50 2.51
CA TYR A 293 13.81 -8.16 2.11
C TYR A 293 13.54 -8.02 0.61
N LEU A 294 14.22 -8.81 -0.24
CA LEU A 294 13.86 -8.93 -1.65
C LEU A 294 12.42 -9.44 -1.77
N MET A 295 12.07 -10.53 -1.08
CA MET A 295 10.71 -11.07 -1.13
C MET A 295 9.67 -10.14 -0.51
N VAL A 296 10.00 -9.47 0.61
CA VAL A 296 9.13 -8.45 1.22
C VAL A 296 8.86 -7.31 0.24
N SER A 297 9.89 -6.82 -0.44
CA SER A 297 9.72 -5.76 -1.45
C SER A 297 8.85 -6.22 -2.62
N VAL A 298 8.99 -7.47 -3.08
CA VAL A 298 8.10 -8.06 -4.09
C VAL A 298 6.66 -8.08 -3.62
N GLY A 299 6.39 -8.38 -2.34
CA GLY A 299 5.04 -8.31 -1.76
C GLY A 299 4.38 -6.95 -1.92
N TYR A 300 5.10 -5.87 -1.63
CA TYR A 300 4.61 -4.50 -1.85
C TYR A 300 4.49 -4.12 -3.34
N LEU A 301 5.32 -4.68 -4.22
CA LEU A 301 5.23 -4.45 -5.67
C LEU A 301 4.07 -5.20 -6.32
N VAL A 302 3.71 -6.39 -5.82
CA VAL A 302 2.53 -7.14 -6.29
C VAL A 302 1.27 -6.30 -6.14
N ARG A 303 1.15 -5.54 -5.04
CA ARG A 303 0.07 -4.58 -4.81
C ARG A 303 0.00 -3.47 -5.87
N LEU A 304 1.14 -2.99 -6.38
CA LEU A 304 1.15 -1.99 -7.47
C LEU A 304 0.68 -2.58 -8.80
N GLY A 305 1.01 -3.86 -9.07
CA GLY A 305 0.65 -4.50 -10.33
C GLY A 305 -0.78 -5.01 -10.38
N LEU A 306 -1.28 -5.60 -9.30
CA LEU A 306 -2.64 -6.16 -9.24
C LEU A 306 -3.69 -5.14 -8.77
N GLY A 307 -3.26 -4.05 -8.14
CA GLY A 307 -4.14 -3.05 -7.54
C GLY A 307 -4.51 -3.36 -6.08
N HIS A 308 -4.89 -2.30 -5.37
CA HIS A 308 -5.28 -2.32 -3.95
C HIS A 308 -6.46 -3.26 -3.70
N GLU A 309 -7.51 -3.15 -4.53
CA GLU A 309 -8.77 -3.86 -4.33
C GLU A 309 -8.63 -5.36 -4.50
N ALA A 310 -7.87 -5.80 -5.51
CA ALA A 310 -7.64 -7.21 -5.79
C ALA A 310 -6.84 -7.93 -4.68
N VAL A 311 -6.00 -7.20 -3.94
CA VAL A 311 -5.15 -7.77 -2.88
C VAL A 311 -5.83 -7.67 -1.53
N ALA A 312 -6.25 -6.48 -1.11
CA ALA A 312 -6.61 -6.18 0.27
C ALA A 312 -8.12 -6.12 0.56
N CYS A 313 -8.98 -6.11 -0.46
CA CYS A 313 -10.41 -5.80 -0.29
C CYS A 313 -11.34 -6.95 -0.67
N ASP A 314 -12.51 -6.94 -0.04
CA ASP A 314 -13.64 -7.80 -0.35
C ASP A 314 -14.85 -6.92 -0.68
N GLY A 315 -14.99 -6.55 -1.95
CA GLY A 315 -15.95 -5.53 -2.37
C GLY A 315 -15.65 -4.17 -1.71
N GLN A 316 -16.63 -3.65 -0.96
CA GLN A 316 -16.53 -2.34 -0.32
C GLN A 316 -15.77 -2.36 1.02
N ILE A 317 -15.58 -3.54 1.63
CA ILE A 317 -14.93 -3.70 2.93
C ILE A 317 -13.48 -4.17 2.78
N ILE A 318 -12.68 -3.90 3.81
CA ILE A 318 -11.35 -4.49 3.91
C ILE A 318 -11.47 -6.00 4.20
N ARG A 319 -10.54 -6.81 3.69
CA ARG A 319 -10.55 -8.26 3.92
C ARG A 319 -10.23 -8.58 5.39
N TYR A 320 -11.14 -9.26 6.08
CA TYR A 320 -10.95 -9.74 7.46
C TYR A 320 -10.49 -11.20 7.55
N HIS A 321 -10.86 -12.04 6.57
CA HIS A 321 -10.48 -13.47 6.50
C HIS A 321 -10.16 -13.90 5.05
N THR A 322 -9.52 -15.05 4.90
CA THR A 322 -9.07 -15.61 3.61
C THR A 322 -10.11 -16.49 2.89
N THR A 323 -11.39 -16.43 3.26
CA THR A 323 -12.44 -17.27 2.68
C THR A 323 -12.80 -16.85 1.25
N GLY A 324 -12.49 -17.69 0.26
CA GLY A 324 -13.31 -17.80 -0.96
C GLY A 324 -12.88 -17.17 -2.30
N ARG A 325 -11.76 -16.41 -2.41
CA ARG A 325 -11.02 -15.97 -3.66
C ARG A 325 -10.27 -14.63 -3.39
N PRO A 326 -9.25 -14.19 -4.17
CA PRO A 326 -8.24 -14.91 -4.95
C PRO A 326 -6.96 -15.21 -4.12
N PRO A 327 -5.99 -16.02 -4.61
CA PRO A 327 -4.76 -16.32 -3.88
C PRO A 327 -3.85 -15.10 -3.64
N ALA A 328 -4.16 -13.95 -4.26
CA ALA A 328 -3.33 -12.74 -4.20
C ALA A 328 -3.07 -12.27 -2.75
N CYS A 329 -4.12 -12.18 -1.93
CA CYS A 329 -4.00 -11.80 -0.51
C CYS A 329 -3.06 -12.76 0.25
N THR A 330 -3.28 -14.07 0.12
CA THR A 330 -2.47 -15.09 0.78
C THR A 330 -1.01 -15.09 0.28
N ILE A 331 -0.78 -14.89 -1.02
CA ILE A 331 0.55 -14.76 -1.60
C ILE A 331 1.28 -13.55 -1.01
N VAL A 332 0.62 -12.38 -0.98
CA VAL A 332 1.19 -11.15 -0.41
C VAL A 332 1.46 -11.31 1.09
N PHE A 333 0.58 -11.99 1.82
CA PHE A 333 0.82 -12.37 3.22
C PHE A 333 2.13 -13.17 3.37
N PHE A 334 2.36 -14.20 2.57
CA PHE A 334 3.62 -14.95 2.63
C PHE A 334 4.82 -14.09 2.25
N LEU A 335 4.70 -13.23 1.23
CA LEU A 335 5.79 -12.36 0.80
C LEU A 335 6.19 -11.36 1.88
N VAL A 336 5.23 -10.75 2.58
CA VAL A 336 5.47 -9.69 3.57
C VAL A 336 5.71 -10.26 4.97
N TYR A 337 4.79 -11.09 5.48
CA TYR A 337 4.83 -11.56 6.87
C TYR A 337 5.84 -12.69 7.09
N PHE A 338 5.82 -13.77 6.29
CA PHE A 338 6.73 -14.91 6.49
C PHE A 338 8.20 -14.49 6.33
N PHE A 339 8.53 -13.78 5.23
CA PHE A 339 9.89 -13.31 5.02
C PHE A 339 10.26 -12.17 5.97
N GLY A 340 9.31 -11.33 6.40
CA GLY A 340 9.53 -10.34 7.47
C GLY A 340 9.99 -11.02 8.76
N MET A 341 9.27 -12.05 9.21
CA MET A 341 9.62 -12.81 10.42
C MET A 341 10.93 -13.58 10.27
N ALA A 342 11.18 -14.19 9.11
CA ALA A 342 12.45 -14.84 8.82
C ALA A 342 13.63 -13.84 8.85
N SER A 343 13.44 -12.62 8.34
CA SER A 343 14.48 -11.58 8.36
C SER A 343 14.90 -11.20 9.78
N SER A 344 13.94 -11.08 10.71
CA SER A 344 14.23 -10.79 12.12
C SER A 344 15.02 -11.91 12.79
N LEU A 345 14.71 -13.17 12.48
CA LEU A 345 15.50 -14.31 12.96
C LEU A 345 16.91 -14.36 12.35
N TRP A 346 17.05 -14.02 11.06
CA TRP A 346 18.36 -13.90 10.43
C TRP A 346 19.21 -12.79 11.07
N TRP A 347 18.58 -11.70 11.53
CA TRP A 347 19.26 -10.69 12.34
C TRP A 347 19.67 -11.25 13.72
N VAL A 348 18.83 -12.01 14.41
CA VAL A 348 19.23 -12.68 15.67
C VAL A 348 20.43 -13.62 15.41
N ILE A 349 20.40 -14.40 14.34
CA ILE A 349 21.52 -15.28 13.95
C ILE A 349 22.78 -14.46 13.61
N LEU A 350 22.64 -13.31 12.95
CA LEU A 350 23.75 -12.40 12.70
C LEU A 350 24.40 -11.93 14.02
N THR A 351 23.60 -11.49 14.99
CA THR A 351 24.11 -11.04 16.30
C THR A 351 24.74 -12.19 17.11
N LEU A 352 24.16 -13.40 17.05
CA LEU A 352 24.72 -14.60 17.66
C LEU A 352 26.07 -14.97 17.03
N THR A 353 26.13 -15.11 15.70
CA THR A 353 27.37 -15.47 15.00
C THR A 353 28.44 -14.40 15.16
N TRP A 354 28.04 -13.13 15.26
CA TRP A 354 28.94 -12.04 15.63
C TRP A 354 29.49 -12.21 17.06
N LEU A 355 28.67 -12.53 18.05
CA LEU A 355 29.12 -12.85 19.42
C LEU A 355 30.06 -14.06 19.44
N LEU A 356 29.76 -15.14 18.71
CA LEU A 356 30.61 -16.33 18.65
C LEU A 356 31.99 -16.00 18.08
N ALA A 357 32.03 -15.22 16.98
CA ALA A 357 33.28 -14.77 16.39
C ALA A 357 34.04 -13.77 17.28
N ALA A 358 33.32 -12.83 17.90
CA ALA A 358 33.88 -11.68 18.61
C ALA A 358 34.19 -11.90 20.08
N GLY A 359 33.27 -12.50 20.81
CA GLY A 359 33.46 -12.80 22.21
C GLY A 359 34.15 -14.13 22.44
N LEU A 360 33.71 -15.17 21.72
CA LEU A 360 34.19 -16.54 21.95
C LEU A 360 35.33 -16.97 21.00
N LYS A 361 35.77 -16.08 20.10
CA LYS A 361 36.87 -16.30 19.15
C LYS A 361 36.68 -17.52 18.24
N TRP A 362 35.43 -17.87 17.91
CA TRP A 362 35.16 -18.98 17.00
C TRP A 362 35.66 -18.65 15.58
N GLY A 363 36.31 -19.62 14.95
CA GLY A 363 36.69 -19.54 13.55
C GLY A 363 35.48 -19.71 12.62
N ASN A 364 35.63 -19.26 11.37
CA ASN A 364 34.55 -19.32 10.37
C ASN A 364 34.08 -20.76 10.10
N GLU A 365 34.98 -21.75 10.16
CA GLU A 365 34.68 -23.17 9.97
C GLU A 365 33.87 -23.75 11.13
N ALA A 366 34.20 -23.37 12.36
CA ALA A 366 33.45 -23.79 13.55
C ALA A 366 32.01 -23.29 13.48
N ILE A 367 31.80 -22.01 13.12
CA ILE A 367 30.45 -21.44 12.96
C ILE A 367 29.71 -22.10 11.79
N ALA A 368 30.41 -22.32 10.66
CA ALA A 368 29.81 -22.97 9.49
C ALA A 368 29.33 -24.40 9.78
N GLY A 369 30.00 -25.14 10.66
CA GLY A 369 29.59 -26.47 11.11
C GLY A 369 28.19 -26.53 11.74
N TYR A 370 27.72 -25.42 12.32
CA TYR A 370 26.38 -25.32 12.92
C TYR A 370 25.34 -24.68 11.98
N SER A 371 25.70 -24.37 10.73
CA SER A 371 24.81 -23.66 9.80
C SER A 371 23.45 -24.31 9.58
N GLN A 372 23.38 -25.65 9.63
CA GLN A 372 22.11 -26.38 9.52
C GLN A 372 21.09 -25.97 10.61
N TYR A 373 21.54 -25.75 11.85
CA TYR A 373 20.67 -25.35 12.95
C TYR A 373 20.18 -23.91 12.79
N PHE A 374 21.04 -23.02 12.28
CA PHE A 374 20.66 -21.63 11.97
C PHE A 374 19.55 -21.60 10.90
N HIS A 375 19.71 -22.36 9.83
CA HIS A 375 18.70 -22.48 8.79
C HIS A 375 17.40 -23.13 9.30
N LEU A 376 17.50 -24.20 10.09
CA LEU A 376 16.34 -24.86 10.67
C LEU A 376 15.52 -23.87 11.52
N ALA A 377 16.17 -23.12 12.41
CA ALA A 377 15.50 -22.13 13.25
C ALA A 377 14.89 -20.98 12.42
N ALA A 378 15.66 -20.41 11.48
CA ALA A 378 15.23 -19.27 10.68
C ALA A 378 14.03 -19.55 9.76
N TRP A 379 13.84 -20.81 9.35
CA TRP A 379 12.76 -21.18 8.44
C TRP A 379 11.60 -21.90 9.12
N LEU A 380 11.87 -22.75 10.11
CA LEU A 380 10.82 -23.52 10.77
C LEU A 380 9.97 -22.64 11.69
N VAL A 381 10.58 -21.67 12.40
CA VAL A 381 9.84 -20.78 13.31
C VAL A 381 8.84 -19.89 12.53
N PRO A 382 9.23 -19.19 11.44
CA PRO A 382 8.25 -18.45 10.63
C PRO A 382 7.22 -19.37 9.97
N THR A 383 7.61 -20.56 9.51
CA THR A 383 6.66 -21.54 8.94
C THR A 383 5.59 -21.92 9.96
N GLY A 384 5.99 -22.31 11.18
CA GLY A 384 5.05 -22.66 12.25
C GLY A 384 4.11 -21.50 12.59
N LYS A 385 4.65 -20.27 12.66
CA LYS A 385 3.83 -19.06 12.86
C LYS A 385 2.84 -18.81 11.73
N SER A 386 3.26 -18.94 10.47
CA SER A 386 2.39 -18.74 9.31
C SER A 386 1.27 -19.78 9.25
N ILE A 387 1.57 -21.05 9.56
CA ILE A 387 0.55 -22.10 9.66
C ILE A 387 -0.46 -21.77 10.76
N ALA A 388 0.01 -21.35 11.94
CA ALA A 388 -0.87 -20.98 13.05
C ALA A 388 -1.79 -19.80 12.67
N VAL A 389 -1.25 -18.77 12.04
CA VAL A 389 -2.01 -17.62 11.54
C VAL A 389 -3.09 -18.04 10.53
N LEU A 390 -2.75 -18.90 9.56
CA LEU A 390 -3.71 -19.39 8.57
C LEU A 390 -4.80 -20.27 9.20
N ALA A 391 -4.42 -21.14 10.15
CA ALA A 391 -5.35 -21.98 10.88
C ALA A 391 -6.36 -21.17 11.71
N MET A 392 -5.96 -19.99 12.18
CA MET A 392 -6.81 -19.06 12.93
C MET A 392 -7.58 -18.08 12.04
N GLY A 393 -7.43 -18.14 10.71
CA GLY A 393 -8.05 -17.16 9.81
C GLY A 393 -7.60 -15.72 10.08
N ALA A 394 -6.39 -15.54 10.63
CA ALA A 394 -5.88 -14.28 11.16
C ALA A 394 -5.17 -13.40 10.11
N VAL A 395 -5.38 -13.68 8.82
CA VAL A 395 -4.82 -12.90 7.72
C VAL A 395 -5.83 -11.85 7.29
N ASP A 396 -5.45 -10.60 7.40
CA ASP A 396 -6.30 -9.44 7.16
C ASP A 396 -5.61 -8.38 6.28
N GLY A 397 -6.41 -7.55 5.63
CA GLY A 397 -5.96 -6.48 4.75
C GLY A 397 -5.51 -5.24 5.52
N ASP A 398 -4.46 -4.59 5.02
CA ASP A 398 -4.00 -3.27 5.46
C ASP A 398 -4.57 -2.20 4.51
N PRO A 399 -5.44 -1.29 4.98
CA PRO A 399 -6.06 -0.28 4.14
C PRO A 399 -5.08 0.80 3.66
N VAL A 400 -3.94 1.01 4.36
CA VAL A 400 -2.96 2.04 4.00
C VAL A 400 -1.95 1.50 2.98
N ALA A 401 -1.38 0.33 3.26
CA ALA A 401 -0.39 -0.27 2.36
C ALA A 401 -1.00 -1.07 1.20
N GLY A 402 -2.26 -1.48 1.31
CA GLY A 402 -2.95 -2.30 0.30
C GLY A 402 -2.44 -3.73 0.21
N VAL A 403 -1.85 -4.25 1.29
CA VAL A 403 -1.29 -5.60 1.37
C VAL A 403 -2.02 -6.42 2.41
N CYS A 404 -1.97 -7.74 2.32
CA CYS A 404 -2.45 -8.61 3.38
C CYS A 404 -1.31 -8.96 4.36
N SER A 405 -1.59 -8.85 5.66
CA SER A 405 -0.68 -9.21 6.74
C SER A 405 -1.50 -9.75 7.92
N VAL A 406 -0.96 -9.64 9.14
CA VAL A 406 -1.59 -10.14 10.36
C VAL A 406 -1.77 -8.99 11.34
N GLY A 407 -2.97 -8.91 11.92
CA GLY A 407 -3.24 -7.96 12.99
C GLY A 407 -3.41 -6.52 12.51
N ASN A 408 -3.78 -6.32 11.25
CA ASN A 408 -4.17 -5.00 10.75
C ASN A 408 -5.55 -4.60 11.28
N GLN A 409 -6.46 -5.55 11.43
CA GLN A 409 -7.83 -5.33 11.91
C GLN A 409 -8.03 -5.82 13.34
N ASN A 410 -7.30 -6.86 13.77
CA ASN A 410 -7.43 -7.43 15.11
C ASN A 410 -6.19 -7.16 15.99
N VAL A 411 -6.40 -6.50 17.13
CA VAL A 411 -5.31 -6.12 18.07
C VAL A 411 -4.70 -7.31 18.81
N ASP A 412 -5.45 -8.40 19.03
CA ASP A 412 -4.93 -9.60 19.68
C ASP A 412 -4.01 -10.37 18.73
N HIS A 413 -4.39 -10.46 17.45
CA HIS A 413 -3.52 -11.03 16.41
C HIS A 413 -2.24 -10.20 16.26
N LEU A 414 -2.35 -8.86 16.27
CA LEU A 414 -1.20 -7.95 16.24
C LEU A 414 -0.26 -8.20 17.43
N ARG A 415 -0.82 -8.31 18.64
CA ARG A 415 -0.06 -8.52 19.88
C ARG A 415 0.74 -9.82 19.85
N TRP A 416 0.08 -10.94 19.54
CA TRP A 416 0.67 -12.27 19.68
C TRP A 416 1.51 -12.70 18.47
N PHE A 417 1.09 -12.36 17.25
CA PHE A 417 1.81 -12.80 16.05
C PHE A 417 2.88 -11.82 15.58
N VAL A 418 2.77 -10.53 15.93
CA VAL A 418 3.69 -9.49 15.45
C VAL A 418 4.52 -8.92 16.60
N ILE A 419 3.89 -8.21 17.55
CA ILE A 419 4.62 -7.45 18.58
C ILE A 419 5.45 -8.35 19.49
N PHE A 420 4.83 -9.37 20.10
CA PHE A 420 5.53 -10.25 21.05
C PHE A 420 6.75 -10.94 20.41
N PRO A 421 6.66 -11.56 19.23
CA PRO A 421 7.81 -12.16 18.56
C PRO A 421 8.89 -11.14 18.18
N LEU A 422 8.52 -9.97 17.66
CA LEU A 422 9.50 -8.92 17.31
C LEU A 422 10.25 -8.42 18.54
N CYS A 423 9.55 -8.20 19.66
CA CYS A 423 10.16 -7.83 20.94
C CYS A 423 11.09 -8.95 21.44
N ALA A 424 10.67 -10.21 21.40
CA ALA A 424 11.48 -11.35 21.82
C ALA A 424 12.77 -11.46 20.98
N TYR A 425 12.66 -11.31 19.66
CA TYR A 425 13.82 -11.31 18.76
C TYR A 425 14.75 -10.13 19.06
N LEU A 426 14.21 -8.92 19.22
CA LEU A 426 14.99 -7.72 19.52
C LEU A 426 15.76 -7.87 20.85
N VAL A 427 15.10 -8.32 21.92
CA VAL A 427 15.73 -8.55 23.23
C VAL A 427 16.83 -9.61 23.11
N LEU A 428 16.56 -10.73 22.44
CA LEU A 428 17.54 -11.79 22.25
C LEU A 428 18.77 -11.29 21.46
N GLY A 429 18.58 -10.65 20.32
CA GLY A 429 19.69 -10.17 19.50
C GLY A 429 20.46 -9.00 20.13
N THR A 430 19.79 -8.09 20.82
CA THR A 430 20.46 -7.01 21.57
C THR A 430 21.27 -7.56 22.74
N SER A 431 20.79 -8.62 23.42
CA SER A 431 21.58 -9.29 24.47
C SER A 431 22.89 -9.88 23.92
N PHE A 432 22.86 -10.49 22.72
CA PHE A 432 24.05 -11.00 22.05
C PHE A 432 25.00 -9.87 21.62
N LEU A 433 24.46 -8.76 21.12
CA LEU A 433 25.26 -7.58 20.79
C LEU A 433 25.97 -7.03 22.02
N LEU A 434 25.25 -6.84 23.13
CA LEU A 434 25.83 -6.33 24.38
C LEU A 434 26.92 -7.27 24.90
N ALA A 435 26.65 -8.58 24.95
CA ALA A 435 27.64 -9.58 25.35
C ALA A 435 28.89 -9.56 24.46
N GLY A 436 28.72 -9.40 23.14
CA GLY A 436 29.82 -9.37 22.19
C GLY A 436 30.65 -8.10 22.32
N PHE A 437 30.02 -6.93 22.53
CA PHE A 437 30.73 -5.68 22.82
C PHE A 437 31.55 -5.78 24.10
N VAL A 438 30.95 -6.25 25.21
CA VAL A 438 31.64 -6.44 26.49
C VAL A 438 32.85 -7.36 26.32
N SER A 439 32.69 -8.46 25.58
CA SER A 439 33.75 -9.43 25.34
C SER A 439 34.88 -8.84 24.48
N LEU A 440 34.57 -8.06 23.45
CA LEU A 440 35.56 -7.34 22.63
C LEU A 440 36.38 -6.34 23.46
N PHE A 441 35.74 -5.58 24.36
CA PHE A 441 36.45 -4.63 25.22
C PHE A 441 37.37 -5.32 26.23
N ARG A 442 36.93 -6.43 26.85
CA ARG A 442 37.77 -7.24 27.76
C ARG A 442 39.01 -7.78 27.05
N ILE A 443 38.83 -8.33 25.85
CA ILE A 443 39.91 -8.93 25.06
C ILE A 443 40.89 -7.87 24.56
N ARG A 444 40.40 -6.73 24.05
CA ARG A 444 41.26 -5.61 23.59
C ARG A 444 42.11 -4.99 24.71
N LYS A 445 41.62 -5.01 25.94
CA LYS A 445 42.40 -4.56 27.12
C LYS A 445 43.60 -5.48 27.39
N VAL A 446 43.48 -6.78 27.09
CA VAL A 446 44.51 -7.79 27.37
C VAL A 446 45.45 -8.05 26.17
N ILE A 447 44.96 -7.98 24.92
CA ILE A 447 45.73 -8.36 23.71
C ILE A 447 46.65 -7.25 23.16
N ARG A 448 46.66 -6.04 23.73
CA ARG A 448 47.55 -4.94 23.32
C ARG A 448 49.06 -5.26 23.34
N GLN A 449 49.47 -6.46 23.78
CA GLN A 449 50.87 -6.84 23.94
C GLN A 449 51.48 -7.80 22.87
N GLN A 450 50.76 -8.55 22.02
CA GLN A 450 51.43 -9.69 21.31
C GLN A 450 51.22 -9.99 19.81
N ALA A 451 50.27 -9.43 19.03
CA ALA A 451 50.25 -9.70 17.57
C ALA A 451 49.38 -8.72 16.76
N ARG A 452 50.00 -7.76 16.04
CA ARG A 452 49.29 -6.65 15.38
C ARG A 452 48.78 -6.94 13.95
N ALA A 453 49.61 -7.44 13.04
CA ALA A 453 49.29 -7.29 11.60
C ALA A 453 48.14 -8.18 11.04
N LYS A 454 47.97 -9.43 11.50
CA LYS A 454 46.91 -10.34 10.99
C LYS A 454 45.59 -10.20 11.75
N ALA A 455 45.64 -9.74 13.00
CA ALA A 455 44.49 -9.46 13.85
C ALA A 455 43.71 -8.23 13.36
N ASP A 456 44.40 -7.19 12.88
CA ASP A 456 43.80 -5.92 12.46
C ASP A 456 42.73 -6.07 11.37
N LYS A 457 42.91 -7.01 10.42
CA LYS A 457 41.94 -7.20 9.32
C LYS A 457 40.66 -7.89 9.79
N LEU A 458 40.80 -8.91 10.65
CA LEU A 458 39.67 -9.63 11.24
C LEU A 458 38.91 -8.70 12.19
N GLU A 459 39.64 -7.91 12.98
CA GLU A 459 39.08 -6.91 13.88
C GLU A 459 38.29 -5.82 13.15
N LYS A 460 38.84 -5.24 12.08
CA LYS A 460 38.13 -4.27 11.24
C LYS A 460 36.82 -4.84 10.67
N LEU A 461 36.86 -6.11 10.24
CA LEU A 461 35.68 -6.80 9.74
C LEU A 461 34.61 -6.96 10.83
N MET A 462 35.02 -7.34 12.03
CA MET A 462 34.12 -7.57 13.16
C MET A 462 33.52 -6.27 13.71
N ILE A 463 34.28 -5.17 13.75
CA ILE A 463 33.75 -3.84 14.04
C ILE A 463 32.69 -3.47 13.00
N ARG A 464 33.00 -3.68 11.71
CA ARG A 464 32.04 -3.46 10.61
C ARG A 464 30.72 -4.19 10.90
N ILE A 465 30.76 -5.51 11.04
CA ILE A 465 29.56 -6.34 11.22
C ILE A 465 28.78 -5.93 12.47
N GLY A 466 29.48 -5.57 13.55
CA GLY A 466 28.88 -5.04 14.78
C GLY A 466 28.14 -3.73 14.55
N VAL A 467 28.75 -2.76 13.84
CA VAL A 467 28.10 -1.49 13.48
C VAL A 467 26.85 -1.73 12.62
N PHE A 468 26.94 -2.59 11.61
CA PHE A 468 25.77 -2.92 10.77
C PHE A 468 24.64 -3.54 11.60
N SER A 469 24.97 -4.42 12.54
CA SER A 469 23.98 -5.08 13.41
C SER A 469 23.30 -4.11 14.38
N VAL A 470 24.03 -3.12 14.89
CA VAL A 470 23.48 -2.01 15.70
C VAL A 470 22.64 -1.07 14.84
N LEU A 471 23.02 -0.79 13.59
CA LEU A 471 22.20 0.03 12.71
C LEU A 471 20.83 -0.61 12.44
N TYR A 472 20.73 -1.94 12.40
CA TYR A 472 19.45 -2.65 12.28
C TYR A 472 18.54 -2.48 13.50
N THR A 473 19.08 -2.30 14.72
CA THR A 473 18.22 -2.14 15.91
C THR A 473 17.36 -0.88 15.85
N VAL A 474 17.82 0.15 15.13
CA VAL A 474 17.08 1.42 15.00
C VAL A 474 15.79 1.23 14.20
N PRO A 475 15.78 0.72 12.96
CA PRO A 475 14.53 0.43 12.26
C PRO A 475 13.63 -0.56 13.00
N ALA A 476 14.20 -1.62 13.61
CA ALA A 476 13.42 -2.63 14.33
C ALA A 476 12.68 -2.05 15.55
N THR A 477 13.35 -1.22 16.36
CA THR A 477 12.73 -0.55 17.51
C THR A 477 11.65 0.43 17.08
N ILE A 478 11.87 1.18 16.00
CA ILE A 478 10.87 2.11 15.47
C ILE A 478 9.63 1.37 14.98
N VAL A 479 9.80 0.28 14.20
CA VAL A 479 8.67 -0.55 13.73
C VAL A 479 7.86 -1.12 14.88
N ILE A 480 8.54 -1.64 15.93
CA ILE A 480 7.86 -2.11 17.15
C ILE A 480 7.10 -0.96 17.83
N GLY A 481 7.70 0.23 17.93
CA GLY A 481 7.07 1.43 18.47
C GLY A 481 5.81 1.83 17.70
N CYS A 482 5.85 1.80 16.36
CA CYS A 482 4.69 2.03 15.50
C CYS A 482 3.58 1.00 15.75
N HIS A 483 3.92 -0.28 15.89
CA HIS A 483 2.93 -1.32 16.20
C HIS A 483 2.32 -1.16 17.60
N ILE A 484 3.11 -0.75 18.61
CA ILE A 484 2.60 -0.45 19.96
C ILE A 484 1.65 0.76 19.92
N TYR A 485 2.00 1.79 19.16
CA TYR A 485 1.13 2.95 18.93
C TYR A 485 -0.22 2.52 18.33
N GLU A 486 -0.19 1.72 17.27
CA GLU A 486 -1.42 1.18 16.66
C GLU A 486 -2.20 0.33 17.66
N GLN A 487 -1.55 -0.59 18.39
CA GLN A 487 -2.22 -1.44 19.37
C GLN A 487 -2.93 -0.63 20.46
N TYR A 488 -2.30 0.43 20.96
CA TYR A 488 -2.82 1.22 22.08
C TYR A 488 -3.96 2.15 21.67
N TYR A 489 -3.87 2.76 20.49
CA TYR A 489 -4.81 3.81 20.08
C TYR A 489 -5.89 3.34 19.09
N ARG A 490 -5.78 2.16 18.46
CA ARG A 490 -6.73 1.69 17.43
C ARG A 490 -8.17 1.64 17.92
N GLU A 491 -8.42 1.06 19.09
CA GLU A 491 -9.78 0.99 19.66
C GLU A 491 -10.34 2.38 19.96
N ARG A 492 -9.49 3.33 20.39
CA ARG A 492 -9.91 4.72 20.68
C ARG A 492 -10.30 5.46 19.40
N TRP A 493 -9.54 5.31 18.32
CA TRP A 493 -9.90 5.88 17.03
C TRP A 493 -11.25 5.36 16.54
N ASP A 494 -11.45 4.05 16.64
CA ASP A 494 -12.68 3.40 16.17
C ASP A 494 -13.89 3.79 17.02
N ARG A 495 -13.74 3.76 18.36
CA ARG A 495 -14.81 4.12 19.29
C ARG A 495 -15.18 5.59 19.15
N ARG A 496 -14.19 6.47 19.01
CA ARG A 496 -14.45 7.89 18.77
C ARG A 496 -15.25 8.15 17.50
N HIS A 497 -14.99 7.38 16.44
CA HIS A 497 -15.74 7.50 15.19
C HIS A 497 -17.19 7.06 15.36
N ASN A 498 -17.40 5.88 15.94
CA ASN A 498 -18.71 5.23 16.06
C ASN A 498 -19.59 5.76 17.21
N CYS A 499 -18.99 6.38 18.22
CA CYS A 499 -19.69 6.90 19.40
C CYS A 499 -19.58 8.44 19.45
N PRO A 500 -20.59 9.19 18.98
CA PRO A 500 -20.56 10.67 18.99
C PRO A 500 -20.44 11.30 20.38
N CYS A 501 -20.81 10.56 21.42
CA CYS A 501 -20.73 10.93 22.83
C CYS A 501 -19.31 10.85 23.41
N GLU A 502 -18.36 10.23 22.71
CA GLU A 502 -16.98 10.11 23.18
C GLU A 502 -16.24 11.44 23.03
N THR A 503 -15.70 11.96 24.15
CA THR A 503 -15.00 13.26 24.19
C THR A 503 -13.53 13.17 23.75
N ASP A 504 -12.99 11.95 23.57
CA ASP A 504 -11.62 11.73 23.12
C ASP A 504 -11.41 12.33 21.72
N THR A 505 -10.46 13.25 21.54
CA THR A 505 -10.14 13.83 20.22
C THR A 505 -9.01 13.10 19.50
N THR A 506 -8.60 11.94 20.00
CA THR A 506 -7.47 11.19 19.45
C THR A 506 -7.81 10.64 18.06
N ARG A 507 -6.95 10.94 17.08
CA ARG A 507 -7.01 10.45 15.69
C ARG A 507 -5.69 9.76 15.32
N PRO A 508 -5.67 8.86 14.33
CA PRO A 508 -4.43 8.25 13.87
C PRO A 508 -3.53 9.28 13.20
N ASP A 509 -2.24 9.25 13.55
CA ASP A 509 -1.22 10.08 12.93
C ASP A 509 -0.65 9.38 11.69
N TYR A 510 -0.93 9.95 10.53
CA TYR A 510 -0.46 9.46 9.23
C TYR A 510 1.06 9.22 9.19
N SER A 511 1.83 10.09 9.84
CA SER A 511 3.29 10.03 9.85
C SER A 511 3.82 8.74 10.47
N VAL A 512 3.12 8.19 11.46
CA VAL A 512 3.52 6.94 12.14
C VAL A 512 3.41 5.75 11.20
N PHE A 513 2.37 5.71 10.35
CA PHE A 513 2.19 4.67 9.34
C PHE A 513 3.29 4.76 8.28
N MET A 514 3.58 5.96 7.78
CA MET A 514 4.66 6.17 6.80
C MET A 514 6.03 5.79 7.34
N LEU A 515 6.30 6.14 8.60
CA LEU A 515 7.52 5.77 9.30
C LEU A 515 7.65 4.25 9.45
N LYS A 516 6.56 3.54 9.79
CA LYS A 516 6.52 2.07 9.87
C LYS A 516 6.99 1.43 8.57
N TYR A 517 6.37 1.75 7.44
CA TYR A 517 6.71 1.11 6.15
C TYR A 517 8.11 1.50 5.68
N PHE A 518 8.51 2.77 5.88
CA PHE A 518 9.85 3.23 5.56
C PHE A 518 10.91 2.45 6.36
N MET A 519 10.74 2.33 7.67
CA MET A 519 11.67 1.60 8.53
C MET A 519 11.66 0.09 8.27
N CYS A 520 10.55 -0.49 7.83
CA CYS A 520 10.52 -1.87 7.34
C CYS A 520 11.42 -2.05 6.10
N LEU A 521 11.39 -1.13 5.13
CA LEU A 521 12.10 -1.30 3.85
C LEU A 521 13.56 -0.82 3.88
N VAL A 522 13.90 0.15 4.73
CA VAL A 522 15.25 0.74 4.79
C VAL A 522 16.33 -0.29 5.12
N VAL A 523 15.98 -1.35 5.84
CA VAL A 523 16.90 -2.43 6.16
C VAL A 523 17.41 -3.15 4.91
N GLY A 524 16.51 -3.47 3.97
CA GLY A 524 16.91 -4.04 2.69
C GLY A 524 17.81 -3.10 1.90
N ILE A 525 17.50 -1.79 1.92
CA ILE A 525 18.29 -0.75 1.25
C ILE A 525 19.71 -0.67 1.82
N THR A 526 19.86 -0.59 3.15
CA THR A 526 21.17 -0.50 3.81
C THR A 526 22.01 -1.78 3.63
N SER A 527 21.39 -2.94 3.50
CA SER A 527 22.09 -4.20 3.23
C SER A 527 22.81 -4.23 1.86
N GLY A 528 22.28 -3.56 0.84
CA GLY A 528 22.99 -3.42 -0.44
C GLY A 528 24.13 -2.41 -0.40
N CYS A 529 23.92 -1.27 0.26
CA CYS A 529 24.99 -0.29 0.52
C CYS A 529 26.15 -0.90 1.31
N TRP A 530 25.87 -1.91 2.15
CA TRP A 530 26.90 -2.66 2.86
C TRP A 530 27.84 -3.42 1.92
N ILE A 531 27.30 -4.00 0.86
CA ILE A 531 28.05 -4.89 -0.03
C ILE A 531 28.71 -4.11 -1.16
N THR A 532 28.20 -2.94 -1.53
CA THR A 532 28.85 -2.05 -2.50
C THR A 532 30.23 -1.63 -2.00
N SER A 533 31.26 -2.20 -2.63
CA SER A 533 32.67 -1.97 -2.35
C SER A 533 33.43 -2.13 -3.66
N THR A 534 34.65 -1.60 -3.75
CA THR A 534 35.55 -1.77 -4.91
C THR A 534 35.67 -3.23 -5.33
N LYS A 535 35.67 -4.16 -4.36
CA LYS A 535 35.70 -5.62 -4.60
C LYS A 535 34.44 -6.17 -5.29
N THR A 536 33.29 -5.53 -5.06
CA THR A 536 32.05 -5.86 -5.75
C THR A 536 32.15 -5.44 -7.21
N ILE A 537 32.66 -4.23 -7.48
CA ILE A 537 32.88 -3.75 -8.84
C ILE A 537 33.85 -4.68 -9.59
N GLU A 538 34.91 -5.16 -8.95
CA GLU A 538 35.85 -6.12 -9.55
C GLU A 538 35.21 -7.48 -9.87
N SER A 539 34.41 -8.04 -8.95
CA SER A 539 33.71 -9.30 -9.17
C SER A 539 32.73 -9.22 -10.35
N TRP A 540 31.98 -8.11 -10.44
CA TRP A 540 31.07 -7.81 -11.54
C TRP A 540 31.82 -7.55 -12.85
N ARG A 541 32.93 -6.80 -12.82
CA ARG A 541 33.81 -6.57 -13.98
C ARG A 541 34.35 -7.88 -14.54
N ASN A 542 34.85 -8.77 -13.69
CA ASN A 542 35.39 -10.06 -14.13
C ASN A 542 34.32 -10.92 -14.82
N ARG A 543 33.08 -10.95 -14.31
CA ARG A 543 31.96 -11.65 -14.96
C ARG A 543 31.50 -11.00 -16.28
N LEU A 544 31.39 -9.67 -16.32
CA LEU A 544 30.96 -8.93 -17.51
C LEU A 544 32.01 -8.98 -18.63
N CYS A 545 33.30 -8.93 -18.28
CA CYS A 545 34.41 -9.09 -19.22
C CYS A 545 34.55 -10.53 -19.72
N SER A 546 34.38 -11.56 -18.86
CA SER A 546 34.36 -12.96 -19.32
C SER A 546 33.18 -13.28 -20.26
N ARG A 547 32.03 -12.60 -20.11
CA ARG A 547 30.91 -12.75 -21.06
C ARG A 547 31.14 -12.07 -22.41
N ARG A 548 31.93 -11.00 -22.47
CA ARG A 548 32.34 -10.37 -23.74
C ARG A 548 33.41 -11.16 -24.49
N GLY A 549 34.17 -12.04 -23.82
CA GLY A 549 35.16 -12.91 -24.45
C GLY A 549 34.60 -14.15 -25.16
N HIS A 550 33.30 -14.46 -25.01
CA HIS A 550 32.70 -15.69 -25.58
C HIS A 550 31.77 -15.46 -26.78
N ARG A 551 31.73 -14.24 -27.34
CA ARG A 551 30.86 -13.86 -28.48
C ARG A 551 31.63 -13.39 -29.73
N SER A 552 32.85 -13.89 -29.94
CA SER A 552 33.62 -13.59 -31.15
C SER A 552 34.24 -14.87 -31.71
N GLY A 553 33.63 -15.40 -32.77
CA GLY A 553 34.25 -16.36 -33.68
C GLY A 553 33.26 -17.33 -34.35
N PRO A 554 32.74 -17.04 -35.55
CA PRO A 554 32.25 -18.08 -36.44
C PRO A 554 33.43 -18.67 -37.24
N GLY A 555 33.51 -20.01 -37.24
CA GLY A 555 34.02 -20.81 -38.36
C GLY A 555 35.53 -20.85 -38.62
N SER A 556 36.16 -21.97 -38.29
CA SER A 556 36.97 -22.67 -39.29
C SER A 556 36.80 -24.18 -39.13
N VAL A 557 36.25 -24.76 -40.20
CA VAL A 557 36.14 -26.19 -40.45
C VAL A 557 37.54 -26.72 -40.78
N SER A 558 37.95 -27.82 -40.17
CA SER A 558 38.77 -28.81 -40.88
C SER A 558 38.54 -30.21 -40.30
N GLN A 559 38.23 -31.11 -41.22
CA GLN A 559 37.87 -32.52 -41.05
C GLN A 559 38.95 -33.33 -40.32
N ARG A 560 38.52 -34.38 -39.59
CA ARG A 560 38.92 -35.76 -39.94
C ARG A 560 38.03 -36.82 -39.27
N THR A 561 37.75 -37.80 -40.10
CA THR A 561 36.98 -39.04 -40.01
C THR A 561 37.52 -40.08 -39.02
N GLY A 562 36.63 -40.94 -38.52
CA GLY A 562 36.93 -42.37 -38.26
C GLY A 562 37.00 -42.84 -36.79
N THR A 563 36.00 -43.61 -36.38
CA THR A 563 35.93 -44.51 -35.19
C THR A 563 36.70 -45.84 -35.43
N PRO A 564 36.71 -46.84 -34.53
CA PRO A 564 37.42 -46.94 -33.23
C PRO A 564 38.26 -48.24 -33.10
N GLY A 565 39.16 -48.35 -32.11
CA GLY A 565 39.61 -49.66 -31.58
C GLY A 565 41.09 -49.80 -31.17
N GLY A 566 41.32 -50.57 -30.10
CA GLY A 566 42.50 -51.45 -29.96
C GLY A 566 43.72 -50.97 -29.13
N THR A 567 43.79 -51.47 -27.89
CA THR A 567 44.94 -52.13 -27.22
C THR A 567 46.39 -51.62 -27.30
N ASP A 568 46.96 -51.48 -26.10
CA ASP A 568 48.29 -51.92 -25.63
C ASP A 568 49.62 -51.25 -26.04
N ALA A 569 50.47 -51.22 -24.99
CA ALA A 569 51.94 -51.15 -24.91
C ALA A 569 52.62 -49.78 -25.15
N LEU A 570 53.26 -49.17 -24.14
CA LEU A 570 54.55 -49.45 -23.45
C LEU A 570 55.76 -48.78 -24.13
N TYR A 571 56.70 -48.31 -23.30
CA TYR A 571 57.99 -47.62 -23.58
C TYR A 571 57.88 -46.14 -23.98
N GLY A 572 58.57 -45.17 -23.38
CA GLY A 572 59.81 -45.14 -22.61
C GLY A 572 60.56 -43.84 -22.99
N PRO A 573 61.38 -43.24 -22.10
CA PRO A 573 61.58 -41.79 -22.01
C PRO A 573 62.90 -41.30 -22.64
N ARG A 574 63.04 -39.98 -22.89
CA ARG A 574 64.29 -39.15 -22.72
C ARG A 574 64.20 -37.80 -23.47
N THR A 575 64.11 -36.66 -22.76
CA THR A 575 65.18 -35.69 -22.37
C THR A 575 65.58 -34.64 -23.43
N PHE A 576 65.36 -33.35 -23.08
CA PHE A 576 66.24 -32.16 -23.18
C PHE A 576 67.10 -32.01 -24.46
N LYS A 577 67.10 -30.90 -25.24
CA LYS A 577 67.38 -29.48 -24.89
C LYS A 577 67.37 -28.62 -26.21
N PRO A 578 67.89 -27.38 -26.25
CA PRO A 578 67.20 -26.09 -26.44
C PRO A 578 67.31 -25.46 -27.86
N LEU A 579 66.45 -24.50 -28.22
CA LEU A 579 66.76 -23.44 -29.21
C LEU A 579 65.69 -22.33 -29.23
N SER A 580 66.08 -21.11 -28.86
CA SER A 580 65.56 -19.84 -29.40
C SER A 580 66.49 -19.40 -30.56
N PRO A 581 66.22 -18.34 -31.36
CA PRO A 581 65.09 -17.39 -31.37
C PRO A 581 64.47 -17.17 -32.78
N ALA A 582 63.20 -16.76 -32.87
CA ALA A 582 62.71 -15.88 -33.95
C ALA A 582 61.27 -15.40 -33.69
N SER A 583 61.17 -14.10 -33.45
CA SER A 583 60.12 -13.17 -33.90
C SER A 583 58.79 -13.74 -34.42
N HIS A 584 57.72 -13.57 -33.64
CA HIS A 584 56.44 -13.12 -34.18
C HIS A 584 55.75 -12.18 -33.19
N VAL A 585 55.68 -10.91 -33.59
CA VAL A 585 54.85 -9.88 -32.97
C VAL A 585 53.40 -10.24 -33.27
N GLY A 586 52.64 -10.58 -32.23
CA GLY A 586 51.20 -10.79 -32.27
C GLY A 586 50.50 -9.76 -31.39
N HIS A 587 49.72 -8.87 -32.01
CA HIS A 587 48.98 -7.78 -31.38
C HIS A 587 48.05 -8.25 -30.24
N VAL A 588 48.22 -7.64 -29.06
CA VAL A 588 47.27 -7.69 -27.95
C VAL A 588 46.16 -6.64 -28.19
N PRO A 589 44.86 -6.95 -27.99
CA PRO A 589 43.81 -5.95 -28.06
C PRO A 589 43.95 -4.95 -26.90
N SER A 590 44.23 -3.70 -27.24
CA SER A 590 44.34 -2.57 -26.34
C SER A 590 42.97 -2.09 -25.89
N SER A 591 42.37 -2.72 -24.86
CA SER A 591 41.30 -2.08 -24.09
C SER A 591 41.15 -2.67 -22.69
N CYS A 592 42.24 -2.66 -21.92
CA CYS A 592 42.26 -2.69 -20.46
C CYS A 592 43.71 -2.51 -20.00
N LYS A 593 44.25 -1.29 -20.14
CA LYS A 593 45.48 -0.92 -19.44
C LYS A 593 45.13 -0.32 -18.08
N GLN A 594 45.79 -0.84 -17.05
CA GLN A 594 45.85 -0.29 -15.70
C GLN A 594 46.35 1.15 -15.72
N VAL A 595 45.74 2.01 -14.89
CA VAL A 595 46.42 3.16 -14.32
C VAL A 595 46.73 2.81 -12.86
N PRO A 596 48.01 2.78 -12.43
CA PRO A 596 48.34 2.69 -11.02
C PRO A 596 48.23 4.09 -10.41
N LEU A 597 47.43 4.26 -9.37
CA LEU A 597 47.46 5.46 -8.53
C LEU A 597 48.00 5.09 -7.15
N SER A 598 49.33 5.18 -7.08
CA SER A 598 50.02 5.64 -5.90
C SER A 598 49.78 7.15 -5.73
N HIS A 599 49.46 7.57 -4.51
CA HIS A 599 49.30 8.92 -3.96
C HIS A 599 47.90 9.57 -4.02
N VAL A 600 47.49 9.95 -2.79
CA VAL A 600 46.33 10.73 -2.29
C VAL A 600 45.07 9.94 -1.97
#